data_AF-A0ABC9WU01-F1
#
_entry.id   AF-A0ABC9WU01-F1
#
_cell.length_a   1.000
_cell.length_b   1.000
_cell.length_c   1.000
_cell.angle_alpha   90.00
_cell.angle_beta   90.00
_cell.angle_gamma   90.00
#
_symmetry.space_group_name_H-M   'P 1'
#
loop_
_entity.id
_entity.type
_entity.pdbx_description
1 polymer ?
#
loop_
_entity_poly.entity_id
_entity_poly.type
_entity_poly.pdbx_seq_one_letter_code
_entity_poly.pdbx_strand_id
1 'polypeptide(L)' 'MLFNIFINDLDDGIEITLNKFADNTKLGDEVKTSKGTAILQKDLDRLAEWASDSSMRFNKDKCILHLG' A
#
# COMPACT_ATOMS: atom_id res chain seq x y z
N MET A 1 -17.29 -2.24 10.88
CA MET A 1 -16.62 -3.55 11.11
C MET A 1 -16.28 -4.28 9.82
N LEU A 2 -17.22 -4.52 8.89
CA LEU A 2 -16.97 -5.33 7.67
C LEU A 2 -15.80 -4.82 6.81
N PHE A 3 -15.65 -3.50 6.70
CA PHE A 3 -14.54 -2.89 5.95
C PHE A 3 -13.16 -3.29 6.49
N ASN A 4 -12.97 -3.35 7.82
CA ASN A 4 -11.69 -3.77 8.42
C ASN A 4 -11.39 -5.26 8.20
N ILE A 5 -12.43 -6.10 8.06
CA ILE A 5 -12.26 -7.52 7.73
C ILE A 5 -11.86 -7.66 6.25
N PHE A 6 -12.42 -6.80 5.39
CA PHE A 6 -12.15 -6.79 3.95
C PHE A 6 -10.72 -6.37 3.60
N ILE A 7 -10.10 -5.48 4.36
CA ILE A 7 -8.72 -5.03 4.15
C ILE A 7 -7.70 -5.76 5.05
N ASN A 8 -8.09 -6.87 5.67
CA ASN A 8 -7.26 -7.52 6.68
C ASN A 8 -6.03 -8.21 6.05
N ASP A 9 -6.16 -8.67 4.82
CA ASP A 9 -5.15 -9.32 3.98
C ASP A 9 -4.34 -8.32 3.13
N LEU A 10 -4.62 -7.02 3.24
CA LEU A 10 -3.98 -5.98 2.42
C LEU A 10 -2.45 -5.91 2.58
N ASP A 11 -1.95 -6.33 3.74
CA ASP A 11 -0.53 -6.40 4.10
C ASP A 11 0.11 -7.75 3.79
N ASP A 12 -0.64 -8.73 3.28
CA ASP A 12 -0.09 -10.01 2.89
C ASP A 12 0.90 -9.84 1.74
N GLY A 13 2.16 -10.13 2.02
CA GLY A 13 3.24 -9.99 1.06
C GLY A 13 3.72 -8.55 0.85
N ILE A 14 3.39 -7.60 1.72
CA ILE A 14 3.97 -6.26 1.69
C ILE A 14 5.18 -6.23 2.63
N GLU A 15 6.33 -5.73 2.14
CA GLU A 15 7.59 -5.73 2.89
C GLU A 15 7.72 -4.48 3.79
N ILE A 16 7.16 -3.35 3.37
CA ILE A 16 7.16 -2.08 4.11
C ILE A 16 5.97 -2.01 5.07
N THR A 17 6.13 -1.28 6.17
CA THR A 17 5.05 -1.09 7.13
C THR A 17 3.86 -0.38 6.47
N LEU A 18 2.72 -1.07 6.47
CA LEU A 18 1.43 -0.53 6.07
C LEU A 18 0.63 -0.06 7.28
N ASN A 19 0.18 1.19 7.24
CA ASN A 19 -0.78 1.72 8.20
C ASN A 19 -2.17 1.82 7.54
N LYS A 20 -3.08 0.95 7.96
CA LYS A 20 -4.42 0.76 7.42
C LYS A 20 -5.41 1.69 8.14
N PHE A 21 -5.95 2.70 7.46
CA PHE A 21 -6.94 3.64 8.02
C PHE A 21 -8.14 3.82 7.09
N ALA A 22 -9.18 3.00 7.28
CA ALA A 22 -10.36 3.03 6.41
C ALA A 22 -9.93 2.98 4.91
N ASP A 23 -10.39 3.92 4.08
CA ASP A 23 -10.03 4.04 2.68
C ASP A 23 -8.59 4.56 2.42
N ASN A 24 -7.88 4.98 3.48
CA ASN A 24 -6.57 5.58 3.38
C ASN A 24 -5.48 4.66 3.95
N THR A 25 -4.60 4.21 3.07
CA THR A 25 -3.47 3.36 3.44
C THR A 25 -2.17 4.14 3.28
N LYS A 26 -1.34 4.20 4.32
CA LYS A 26 -0.02 4.82 4.26
C LYS A 26 1.06 3.74 4.23
N LEU A 27 1.95 3.83 3.25
CA LEU A 27 3.15 3.02 3.13
C LEU A 27 4.35 3.89 3.53
N GLY A 28 5.17 3.43 4.47
CA GLY A 28 6.30 4.23 4.97
C GLY A 28 7.46 3.37 5.43
N ASP A 29 8.62 3.59 4.81
CA ASP A 29 9.93 3.13 5.28
C ASP A 29 10.96 4.23 5.05
N GLU A 30 12.12 4.14 5.68
CA GLU A 30 13.25 5.03 5.44
C GLU A 30 13.86 4.74 4.05
N VAL A 31 13.30 5.33 3.01
CA VAL A 31 13.76 5.17 1.61
C VAL A 31 15.03 6.00 1.36
N LYS A 32 16.11 5.70 2.08
CA LYS A 32 17.42 6.35 1.91
C LYS A 32 18.31 5.67 0.86
N THR A 33 17.88 4.51 0.34
CA THR A 33 18.68 3.69 -0.58
C THR A 33 17.86 3.26 -1.80
N SER A 34 18.53 3.05 -2.93
CA SER A 34 17.92 2.52 -4.16
C SER A 34 17.19 1.19 -3.95
N LYS A 35 17.70 0.37 -3.02
CA LYS A 35 17.04 -0.87 -2.59
C LYS A 35 15.70 -0.59 -1.90
N GLY A 36 15.65 0.38 -1.00
CA GLY A 36 14.40 0.80 -0.35
C GLY A 36 13.37 1.31 -1.35
N THR A 37 13.81 2.03 -2.39
CA THR A 37 12.92 2.52 -3.45
C THR A 37 12.36 1.38 -4.31
N ALA A 38 13.18 0.37 -4.62
CA ALA A 38 12.73 -0.80 -5.35
C ALA A 38 11.72 -1.64 -4.55
N ILE A 39 11.92 -1.77 -3.23
CA ILE A 39 10.97 -2.44 -2.33
C ILE A 39 9.65 -1.65 -2.28
N LEU A 40 9.72 -0.32 -2.15
CA LEU A 40 8.54 0.54 -2.17
C LEU A 40 7.72 0.39 -3.44
N GLN A 41 8.37 0.38 -4.60
CA GLN A 41 7.67 0.20 -5.87
C GLN A 41 7.02 -1.19 -5.95
N LYS A 42 7.73 -2.24 -5.56
CA LYS A 42 7.20 -3.60 -5.53
C LYS A 42 5.96 -3.73 -4.62
N ASP A 43 5.99 -3.09 -3.46
CA ASP A 43 4.85 -3.07 -2.54
C ASP A 43 3.67 -2.26 -3.09
N LEU A 44 3.93 -1.14 -3.78
CA LEU A 44 2.89 -0.39 -4.49
C LEU A 44 2.25 -1.19 -5.63
N ASP A 45 3.05 -1.96 -6.38
CA ASP A 45 2.56 -2.81 -7.46
C ASP A 45 1.65 -3.91 -6.91
N ARG A 46 2.06 -4.57 -5.82
CA ARG A 46 1.23 -5.57 -5.10
C ARG A 46 -0.07 -4.98 -4.57
N LEU A 47 -0.03 -3.75 -4.06
CA LEU A 47 -1.23 -3.06 -3.58
C LEU A 47 -2.22 -2.75 -4.72
N ALA A 48 -1.69 -2.40 -5.89
CA ALA A 48 -2.50 -2.18 -7.09
C ALA A 48 -3.12 -3.49 -7.61
N GLU A 49 -2.38 -4.61 -7.57
CA GLU A 49 -2.88 -5.95 -7.89
C GLU A 49 -4.01 -6.37 -6.94
N TRP A 50 -3.79 -6.28 -5.62
CA TRP A 50 -4.81 -6.58 -4.62
C TRP A 50 -6.08 -5.75 -4.85
N ALA A 51 -5.94 -4.46 -5.15
CA ALA A 51 -7.09 -3.60 -5.41
C ALA A 51 -7.90 -4.06 -6.64
N SER A 52 -7.20 -4.52 -7.69
CA SER A 52 -7.83 -5.12 -8.88
C SER A 52 -8.61 -6.38 -8.52
N ASP A 53 -8.00 -7.30 -7.75
CA ASP A 53 -8.61 -8.58 -7.38
C ASP A 53 -9.79 -8.41 -6.41
N SER A 54 -9.64 -7.49 -5.45
CA SER A 54 -10.66 -7.16 -4.46
C SER A 54 -11.77 -6.25 -5.02
N SER A 55 -11.79 -5.97 -6.33
CA SER A 55 -12.76 -5.07 -6.97
C SER A 55 -12.85 -3.68 -6.31
N MET A 56 -11.76 -3.25 -5.64
CA MET A 56 -11.62 -1.91 -5.07
C MET A 56 -10.86 -1.03 -6.03
N ARG A 57 -11.48 0.05 -6.49
CA ARG A 57 -10.81 0.95 -7.42
C ARG A 57 -9.69 1.72 -6.71
N PHE A 58 -8.44 1.38 -7.02
CA PHE A 58 -7.27 2.12 -6.55
C PHE A 58 -7.30 3.56 -7.11
N ASN A 59 -7.33 4.55 -6.22
CA ASN A 59 -7.37 5.96 -6.62
C ASN A 59 -5.96 6.52 -6.78
N LYS A 60 -5.42 6.42 -8.01
CA LYS A 60 -4.09 6.92 -8.37
C LYS A 60 -3.94 8.42 -8.13
N ASP A 61 -4.99 9.21 -8.33
CA ASP A 61 -4.96 10.68 -8.16
C ASP A 61 -4.76 11.09 -6.69
N LYS A 62 -5.11 10.20 -5.75
CA LYS A 62 -4.90 10.39 -4.31
C LYS A 62 -3.64 9.70 -3.79
N CYS A 63 -2.87 9.02 -4.64
CA CYS A 63 -1.63 8.37 -4.27
C CYS A 63 -0.50 9.41 -4.25
N ILE A 64 -0.16 9.90 -3.06
CA ILE A 64 0.87 10.92 -2.86
C ILE A 64 2.09 10.29 -2.18
N LEU A 65 3.26 10.46 -2.80
CA LEU A 65 4.54 10.12 -2.20
C LEU A 65 5.07 11.32 -1.40
N HIS A 66 5.25 11.15 -0.09
CA HIS A 66 5.93 12.13 0.75
C HIS A 66 7.37 11.68 1.00
N LEU A 67 8.33 12.47 0.50
CA LEU A 67 9.75 12.34 0.83
C LEU A 67 10.02 13.30 2.00
N GLY A 68 10.34 12.73 3.17
CA GLY A 68 10.66 13.49 4.38
C GLY A 68 12.02 14.16 4.31
#